data_AF-A0A7S1DE25-F1
#
_entry.id   AF-A0A7S1DE25-F1
#
_cell.length_a   1.000
_cell.length_b   1.000
_cell.length_c   1.000
_cell.angle_alpha   90.00
_cell.angle_beta   90.00
_cell.angle_gamma   90.00
#
_symmetry.space_group_name_H-M   'P 1'
#
loop_
_entity.id
_entity.type
_entity.pdbx_description
1 polymer ?
#
loop_
_entity_poly.entity_id
_entity_poly.type
_entity_poly.pdbx_seq_one_letter_code
_entity_poly.pdbx_strand_id
1 'polypeptide(L)'
;MSQDASFERGLAIVAEFLRFHGFTAAVKALEKPSALKPHDMVSGEGGPEAWRRGLVDRMVELLVQGEREKFWAQWGANIPGAVLEKDIEVEGLWLSLLAHFACRPHPDAHGPDPEGVQDLQSFLHSRSASLGGQPDYMLYCALPFIPRPDLSPQFKHVFAPEWLPALKERLAGTLTRVVRRPEWPAIYHLMSG
;
A
#
# COMPACT_ATOMS: atom_id res chain seq x y z
N MET A 1 -14.16 -10.41 42.14
CA MET A 1 -13.36 -9.69 41.11
C MET A 1 -14.33 -8.76 40.40
N SER A 2 -14.11 -7.48 40.62
CA SER A 2 -15.14 -6.44 40.85
C SER A 2 -15.69 -5.82 39.56
N GLN A 3 -16.95 -5.39 39.56
CA GLN A 3 -17.64 -4.70 38.44
C GLN A 3 -16.81 -3.56 37.80
N ASP A 4 -15.95 -2.91 38.57
CA ASP A 4 -15.05 -1.84 38.10
C ASP A 4 -14.09 -2.30 37.00
N ALA A 5 -13.58 -3.53 37.07
CA ALA A 5 -12.66 -4.05 36.05
C ALA A 5 -13.36 -4.30 34.71
N SER A 6 -14.67 -4.59 34.74
CA SER A 6 -15.48 -4.74 33.52
C SER A 6 -15.83 -3.39 32.90
N PHE A 7 -16.04 -2.37 33.72
CA PHE A 7 -16.33 -1.01 33.27
C PHE A 7 -15.11 -0.34 32.63
N GLU A 8 -13.95 -0.42 33.28
CA GLU A 8 -12.66 0.05 32.75
C GLU A 8 -12.31 -0.62 31.42
N ARG A 9 -12.56 -1.93 31.32
CA ARG A 9 -12.37 -2.66 30.07
C ARG A 9 -13.31 -2.19 28.96
N GLY A 10 -14.57 -1.87 29.28
CA GLY A 10 -15.53 -1.31 28.33
C GLY A 10 -15.10 0.07 27.82
N LEU A 11 -14.62 0.95 28.70
CA LEU A 11 -14.09 2.26 28.32
C LEU A 11 -12.85 2.16 27.43
N ALA A 12 -11.93 1.24 27.73
CA ALA A 12 -10.76 1.01 26.90
C ALA A 12 -11.13 0.58 25.46
N ILE A 13 -12.14 -0.29 25.32
CA ILE A 13 -12.66 -0.76 24.03
C ILE A 13 -13.32 0.39 23.24
N VAL A 14 -14.09 1.26 23.92
CA VAL A 14 -14.71 2.44 23.30
C VAL A 14 -13.65 3.47 22.90
N ALA A 15 -12.64 3.70 23.74
CA ALA A 15 -11.51 4.59 23.42
C ALA A 15 -10.73 4.10 22.19
N GLU A 16 -10.48 2.79 22.10
CA GLU A 16 -9.85 2.14 20.95
C GLU A 16 -10.66 2.34 19.68
N PHE A 17 -11.98 2.13 19.72
CA PHE A 17 -12.89 2.36 18.60
C PHE A 17 -12.89 3.83 18.14
N LEU A 18 -12.99 4.77 19.09
CA LEU A 18 -13.00 6.20 18.78
C LEU A 18 -11.67 6.64 18.15
N ARG A 19 -10.55 6.11 18.66
CA ARG A 19 -9.21 6.37 18.10
C ARG A 19 -9.09 5.80 16.69
N PHE A 20 -9.59 4.59 16.47
CA PHE A 20 -9.59 3.94 15.16
C PHE A 20 -10.35 4.74 14.09
N HIS A 21 -11.46 5.39 14.47
CA HIS A 21 -12.26 6.21 13.56
C HIS A 21 -11.81 7.67 13.48
N GLY A 22 -10.71 8.04 14.13
CA GLY A 22 -10.19 9.40 14.12
C GLY A 22 -10.96 10.39 14.99
N PHE A 23 -11.84 9.93 15.89
CA PHE A 23 -12.57 10.78 16.85
C PHE A 23 -11.67 11.25 18.00
N THR A 24 -10.62 11.98 17.68
CA THR A 24 -9.61 12.44 18.65
C THR A 24 -10.19 13.33 19.75
N ALA A 25 -11.19 14.14 19.43
CA ALA A 25 -11.96 14.92 20.41
C ALA A 25 -12.73 14.02 21.38
N ALA A 26 -13.41 12.99 20.87
CA ALA A 26 -14.17 12.05 21.69
C ALA A 26 -13.27 11.19 22.60
N VAL A 27 -12.07 10.82 22.16
CA VAL A 27 -11.07 10.14 23.01
C VAL A 27 -10.64 11.04 24.18
N LYS A 28 -10.37 12.32 23.92
CA LYS A 28 -10.08 13.31 24.97
C LYS A 28 -11.24 13.51 25.94
N ALA A 29 -12.49 13.42 25.45
CA ALA A 29 -13.70 13.43 26.26
C ALA A 29 -13.72 12.28 27.28
N LEU A 30 -13.35 11.09 26.79
CA LEU A 30 -13.39 9.86 27.56
C LEU A 30 -12.35 9.88 28.69
N GLU A 31 -11.18 10.49 28.43
CA GLU A 31 -10.10 10.66 29.41
C GLU A 31 -10.33 11.84 30.36
N LYS A 32 -11.05 12.90 29.91
CA LYS A 32 -11.38 14.10 30.70
C LYS A 32 -12.80 14.59 30.38
N PRO A 33 -13.81 14.19 31.17
CA PRO A 33 -15.23 14.46 30.90
C PRO A 33 -15.62 15.96 30.85
N SER A 34 -14.77 16.85 31.34
CA SER A 34 -15.07 18.28 31.52
C SER A 34 -14.67 19.20 30.35
N ALA A 35 -14.17 18.66 29.23
CA ALA A 35 -13.43 19.46 28.25
C ALA A 35 -14.14 19.79 26.92
N LEU A 36 -15.39 19.37 26.66
CA LEU A 36 -15.96 19.50 25.30
C LEU A 36 -17.27 20.29 25.23
N LYS A 37 -17.37 21.10 24.18
CA LYS A 37 -18.61 21.79 23.79
C LYS A 37 -19.33 20.94 22.74
N PRO A 38 -20.68 21.00 22.66
CA PRO A 38 -21.48 20.17 21.74
C PRO A 38 -21.10 20.27 20.25
N HIS A 39 -20.41 21.35 19.87
CA HIS A 39 -19.98 21.63 18.50
C HIS A 39 -18.72 20.85 18.07
N ASP A 40 -17.99 20.22 19.00
CA ASP A 40 -16.79 19.43 18.69
C ASP A 40 -17.12 18.00 18.20
N MET A 41 -18.41 17.67 18.11
CA MET A 41 -18.93 16.39 17.63
C MET A 41 -19.26 16.45 16.13
N VAL A 42 -18.27 16.71 15.27
CA VAL A 42 -18.50 16.65 13.80
C VAL A 42 -17.45 15.78 13.11
N SER A 43 -17.99 14.81 12.38
CA SER A 43 -17.43 13.99 11.30
C SER A 43 -16.33 12.98 11.65
N GLY A 44 -16.78 11.76 11.94
CA GLY A 44 -15.96 10.57 11.72
C GLY A 44 -16.02 10.18 10.25
N GLU A 45 -15.05 10.63 9.46
CA GLU A 45 -14.82 10.10 8.11
C GLU A 45 -14.04 8.76 8.18
N GLY A 46 -13.53 8.36 9.35
CA GLY A 46 -12.59 7.27 9.51
C GLY A 46 -13.22 5.89 9.57
N GLY A 47 -13.69 5.35 8.43
CA GLY A 47 -14.06 3.94 8.30
C GLY A 47 -12.98 3.10 7.61
N PRO A 48 -13.12 1.76 7.57
CA PRO A 48 -12.25 0.85 6.80
C PRO A 48 -12.03 1.28 5.35
N GLU A 49 -13.09 1.80 4.73
CA GLU A 49 -13.07 2.22 3.34
C GLU A 49 -12.33 3.54 3.16
N ALA A 50 -12.48 4.48 4.10
CA ALA A 50 -11.74 5.74 4.07
C ALA A 50 -10.26 5.52 4.35
N TRP A 51 -9.90 4.64 5.29
CA TRP A 51 -8.51 4.24 5.50
C TRP A 51 -7.90 3.61 4.25
N ARG A 52 -8.61 2.65 3.63
CA ARG A 52 -8.13 1.95 2.44
C ARG A 52 -7.96 2.92 1.28
N ARG A 53 -8.95 3.80 1.06
CA ARG A 53 -8.88 4.86 0.05
C ARG A 53 -7.67 5.76 0.27
N GLY A 54 -7.48 6.23 1.51
CA GLY A 54 -6.31 7.03 1.87
C GLY A 54 -4.99 6.29 1.67
N LEU A 55 -4.92 4.99 1.90
CA LEU A 55 -3.72 4.19 1.60
C LEU A 55 -3.48 4.10 0.09
N VAL A 56 -4.52 3.80 -0.69
CA VAL A 56 -4.46 3.73 -2.15
C VAL A 56 -3.96 5.06 -2.71
N ASP A 57 -4.56 6.17 -2.32
CA ASP A 57 -4.20 7.52 -2.77
C ASP A 57 -2.74 7.83 -2.44
N ARG A 58 -2.30 7.54 -1.21
CA ARG A 58 -0.90 7.73 -0.79
C ARG A 58 0.08 6.87 -1.60
N MET A 59 -0.21 5.58 -1.80
CA MET A 59 0.71 4.71 -2.56
C MET A 59 0.78 5.12 -4.03
N VAL A 60 -0.33 5.56 -4.62
CA VAL A 60 -0.37 6.12 -5.97
C VAL A 60 0.42 7.43 -6.06
N GLU A 61 0.33 8.29 -5.05
CA GLU A 61 1.12 9.52 -4.98
C GLU A 61 2.62 9.25 -4.88
N LEU A 62 3.03 8.33 -4.00
CA LEU A 62 4.44 7.91 -3.86
C LEU A 62 4.99 7.34 -5.18
N LEU A 63 4.18 6.58 -5.92
CA LEU A 63 4.56 6.09 -7.25
C LEU A 63 4.81 7.25 -8.23
N VAL A 64 3.91 8.23 -8.29
CA VAL A 64 4.03 9.38 -9.20
C VAL A 64 5.23 10.26 -8.86
N GLN A 65 5.51 10.44 -7.57
CA GLN A 65 6.63 11.22 -7.07
C GLN A 65 7.98 10.49 -7.14
N GLY A 66 7.98 9.18 -7.43
CA GLY A 66 9.21 8.40 -7.47
C GLY A 66 9.82 8.07 -6.12
N GLU A 67 9.01 8.13 -5.06
CA GLU A 67 9.44 7.93 -3.67
C GLU A 67 9.59 6.42 -3.36
N ARG A 68 10.56 5.78 -4.03
CA ARG A 68 10.79 4.32 -4.06
C ARG A 68 10.85 3.69 -2.66
N GLU A 69 11.67 4.23 -1.77
CA GLU A 69 11.86 3.66 -0.42
C GLU A 69 10.56 3.71 0.40
N LYS A 70 9.88 4.87 0.41
CA LYS A 70 8.61 5.05 1.12
C LYS A 70 7.54 4.15 0.51
N PHE A 71 7.52 4.00 -0.81
CA PHE A 71 6.60 3.12 -1.52
C PHE A 71 6.76 1.67 -1.05
N TRP A 72 8.00 1.13 -1.05
CA TRP A 72 8.25 -0.26 -0.64
C TRP A 72 8.01 -0.50 0.84
N ALA A 73 8.25 0.49 1.70
CA ALA A 73 7.87 0.43 3.11
C ALA A 73 6.35 0.26 3.28
N GLN A 74 5.55 1.03 2.53
CA GLN A 74 4.08 0.89 2.54
C GLN A 74 3.64 -0.44 1.93
N TRP A 75 4.25 -0.89 0.83
CA TRP A 75 3.94 -2.17 0.20
C TRP A 75 4.12 -3.35 1.17
N GLY A 76 5.30 -3.45 1.81
CA GLY A 76 5.61 -4.52 2.74
C GLY A 76 4.77 -4.48 4.03
N ALA A 77 4.38 -3.28 4.49
CA ALA A 77 3.57 -3.14 5.70
C ALA A 77 2.09 -3.49 5.49
N ASN A 78 1.54 -3.31 4.29
CA ASN A 78 0.10 -3.37 4.06
C ASN A 78 -0.36 -4.56 3.20
N ILE A 79 0.56 -5.24 2.49
CA ILE A 79 0.21 -6.40 1.66
C ILE A 79 0.64 -7.70 2.38
N PRO A 80 -0.30 -8.63 2.66
CA PRO A 80 0.03 -9.87 3.33
C PRO A 80 1.04 -10.72 2.54
N GLY A 81 2.06 -11.26 3.19
CA GLY A 81 3.07 -12.12 2.56
C GLY A 81 2.46 -13.31 1.80
N ALA A 82 1.40 -13.93 2.34
CA ALA A 82 0.70 -15.03 1.67
C ALA A 82 0.08 -14.64 0.31
N VAL A 83 -0.29 -13.37 0.13
CA VAL A 83 -0.77 -12.85 -1.17
C VAL A 83 0.41 -12.65 -2.12
N LEU A 84 1.51 -12.07 -1.62
CA LEU A 84 2.74 -11.86 -2.39
C LEU A 84 3.37 -13.17 -2.90
N GLU A 85 3.08 -14.30 -2.25
CA GLU A 85 3.60 -15.61 -2.65
C GLU A 85 2.72 -16.36 -3.67
N LYS A 86 1.41 -16.11 -3.67
CA LYS A 86 0.44 -16.97 -4.37
C LYS A 86 -0.35 -16.27 -5.47
N ASP A 87 -0.40 -14.95 -5.47
CA ASP A 87 -1.21 -14.17 -6.38
C ASP A 87 -0.39 -13.69 -7.60
N ILE A 88 -0.61 -14.35 -8.74
CA ILE A 88 0.10 -14.07 -10.00
C ILE A 88 -0.13 -12.63 -10.48
N GLU A 89 -1.31 -12.04 -10.23
CA GLU A 89 -1.58 -10.67 -10.64
C GLU A 89 -0.78 -9.67 -9.83
N VAL A 90 -0.64 -9.93 -8.52
CA VAL A 90 0.14 -9.12 -7.57
C VAL A 90 1.63 -9.25 -7.87
N GLU A 91 2.11 -10.45 -8.17
CA GLU A 91 3.50 -10.68 -8.60
C GLU A 91 3.80 -9.94 -9.91
N GLY A 92 2.89 -9.99 -10.88
CA GLY A 92 2.99 -9.26 -12.13
C GLY A 92 2.96 -7.73 -11.95
N LEU A 93 2.15 -7.23 -11.02
CA LEU A 93 2.15 -5.81 -10.65
C LEU A 93 3.47 -5.42 -9.98
N TRP A 94 3.98 -6.23 -9.05
CA TRP A 94 5.25 -6.01 -8.38
C TRP A 94 6.38 -5.89 -9.40
N LEU A 95 6.46 -6.82 -10.35
CA LEU A 95 7.46 -6.75 -11.43
C LEU A 95 7.32 -5.48 -12.28
N SER A 96 6.09 -5.07 -12.59
CA SER A 96 5.83 -3.84 -13.36
C SER A 96 6.24 -2.57 -12.59
N LEU A 97 6.03 -2.55 -11.27
CA LEU A 97 6.47 -1.47 -10.38
C LEU A 97 8.00 -1.42 -10.28
N LEU A 98 8.66 -2.56 -10.14
CA LEU A 98 10.12 -2.64 -10.14
C LEU A 98 10.71 -2.15 -11.47
N ALA A 99 10.13 -2.58 -12.59
CA ALA A 99 10.53 -2.08 -13.92
C ALA A 99 10.33 -0.56 -14.04
N HIS A 100 9.25 -0.01 -13.48
CA HIS A 100 9.02 1.43 -13.46
C HIS A 100 10.09 2.16 -12.64
N PHE A 101 10.32 1.76 -11.38
CA PHE A 101 11.34 2.39 -10.54
C PHE A 101 12.75 2.24 -11.13
N ALA A 102 13.06 1.12 -11.80
CA ALA A 102 14.33 0.92 -12.48
C ALA A 102 14.53 1.81 -13.71
N CYS A 103 13.47 2.15 -14.45
CA CYS A 103 13.57 2.91 -15.71
C CYS A 103 13.24 4.40 -15.59
N ARG A 104 12.32 4.73 -14.68
CA ARG A 104 11.72 6.06 -14.51
C ARG A 104 11.25 6.24 -13.06
N PRO A 105 12.18 6.46 -12.11
CA PRO A 105 11.76 6.78 -10.75
C PRO A 105 10.95 8.09 -10.73
N HIS A 106 11.36 9.15 -11.44
CA HIS A 106 10.66 10.44 -11.48
C HIS A 106 10.36 10.88 -12.93
N PRO A 107 9.31 11.69 -13.20
CA PRO A 107 9.03 12.28 -14.52
C PRO A 107 10.23 12.88 -15.24
N ASP A 108 11.14 13.51 -14.49
CA ASP A 108 12.33 14.20 -15.01
C ASP A 108 13.59 13.31 -15.04
N ALA A 109 13.50 12.05 -14.63
CA ALA A 109 14.65 11.16 -14.60
C ALA A 109 15.13 10.82 -16.03
N HIS A 110 16.43 10.95 -16.26
CA HIS A 110 17.06 10.62 -17.53
C HIS A 110 17.87 9.33 -17.40
N GLY A 111 17.27 8.22 -17.81
CA GLY A 111 17.89 6.90 -17.80
C GLY A 111 17.56 6.08 -16.56
N PRO A 112 18.09 4.84 -16.49
CA PRO A 112 17.75 3.90 -15.44
C PRO A 112 18.29 4.32 -14.07
N ASP A 113 17.51 4.06 -13.03
CA ASP A 113 17.88 4.24 -11.63
C ASP A 113 18.73 3.05 -11.14
N PRO A 114 19.97 3.26 -10.68
CA PRO A 114 20.82 2.17 -10.22
C PRO A 114 20.20 1.34 -9.09
N GLU A 115 19.51 1.99 -8.15
CA GLU A 115 18.89 1.32 -7.00
C GLU A 115 17.64 0.54 -7.41
N GLY A 116 16.77 1.12 -8.24
CA GLY A 116 15.63 0.42 -8.83
C GLY A 116 16.06 -0.77 -9.71
N VAL A 117 17.16 -0.64 -10.46
CA VAL A 117 17.75 -1.75 -11.22
C VAL A 117 18.22 -2.87 -10.27
N GLN A 118 18.87 -2.52 -9.15
CA GLN A 118 19.31 -3.49 -8.16
C GLN A 118 18.12 -4.21 -7.49
N ASP A 119 17.06 -3.48 -7.14
CA ASP A 119 15.83 -4.07 -6.58
C ASP A 119 15.22 -5.08 -7.56
N LEU A 120 15.13 -4.70 -8.84
CA LEU A 120 14.63 -5.57 -9.90
C LEU A 120 15.50 -6.82 -10.05
N GLN A 121 16.83 -6.68 -10.03
CA GLN A 121 17.73 -7.84 -10.03
C GLN A 121 17.48 -8.75 -8.83
N SER A 122 17.44 -8.21 -7.61
CA SER A 122 17.20 -8.98 -6.39
C SER A 122 15.89 -9.76 -6.44
N PHE A 123 14.82 -9.11 -6.92
CA PHE A 123 13.52 -9.75 -7.11
C PHE A 123 13.63 -10.94 -8.08
N LEU A 124 14.22 -10.72 -9.25
CA LEU A 124 14.39 -11.76 -10.27
C LEU A 124 15.21 -12.95 -9.76
N HIS A 125 16.29 -12.72 -9.02
CA HIS A 125 17.08 -13.81 -8.43
C HIS A 125 16.24 -14.65 -7.46
N SER A 126 15.45 -14.00 -6.61
CA SER A 126 14.60 -14.69 -5.61
C SER A 126 13.40 -15.44 -6.21
N ARG A 127 12.90 -15.01 -7.37
CA ARG A 127 11.65 -15.50 -8.00
C ARG A 127 11.86 -16.17 -9.37
N SER A 128 13.11 -16.33 -9.82
CA SER A 128 13.46 -16.88 -11.14
C SER A 128 12.87 -18.27 -11.43
N ALA A 129 12.51 -19.05 -10.40
CA ALA A 129 11.87 -20.35 -10.55
C ALA A 129 10.32 -20.29 -10.72
N SER A 130 9.64 -19.21 -10.30
CA SER A 130 8.17 -19.08 -10.32
C SER A 130 7.63 -18.23 -11.47
N LEU A 131 8.45 -17.32 -12.02
CA LEU A 131 8.06 -16.36 -13.07
C LEU A 131 7.88 -16.96 -14.48
N GLY A 132 8.12 -18.27 -14.66
CA GLY A 132 8.16 -18.95 -15.98
C GLY A 132 6.83 -19.10 -16.72
N GLY A 133 5.71 -18.57 -16.20
CA GLY A 133 4.37 -18.79 -16.77
C GLY A 133 3.85 -17.71 -17.72
N GLN A 134 4.49 -16.52 -17.79
CA GLN A 134 3.94 -15.38 -18.53
C GLN A 134 5.01 -14.77 -19.47
N PRO A 135 4.82 -14.85 -20.80
CA PRO A 135 5.82 -14.43 -21.77
C PRO A 135 6.17 -12.93 -21.69
N ASP A 136 5.22 -12.09 -21.29
CA ASP A 136 5.44 -10.64 -21.14
C ASP A 136 6.37 -10.30 -19.96
N TYR A 137 6.48 -11.18 -18.97
CA TYR A 137 7.37 -10.96 -17.82
C TYR A 137 8.82 -11.33 -18.10
N MET A 138 9.09 -12.20 -19.08
CA MET A 138 10.45 -12.51 -19.51
C MET A 138 11.18 -11.29 -20.08
N LEU A 139 10.46 -10.37 -20.73
CA LEU A 139 11.06 -9.15 -21.24
C LEU A 139 11.60 -8.30 -20.08
N TYR A 140 10.84 -8.11 -18.99
CA TYR A 140 11.31 -7.35 -17.83
C TYR A 140 12.51 -8.01 -17.12
N CYS A 141 12.68 -9.34 -17.23
CA CYS A 141 13.86 -10.02 -16.71
C CYS A 141 15.17 -9.58 -17.39
N ALA A 142 15.11 -9.11 -18.64
CA ALA A 142 16.28 -8.61 -19.37
C ALA A 142 16.59 -7.13 -19.07
N LEU A 143 15.62 -6.39 -18.52
CA LEU A 143 15.68 -4.95 -18.33
C LEU A 143 16.89 -4.48 -17.50
N PRO A 144 17.26 -5.14 -16.38
CA PRO A 144 18.45 -4.76 -15.61
C PRO A 144 19.79 -4.86 -16.32
N PHE A 145 19.84 -5.62 -17.41
CA PHE A 145 21.07 -5.93 -18.14
C PHE A 145 21.23 -5.08 -19.40
N ILE A 146 20.27 -4.19 -19.68
CA ILE A 146 20.28 -3.33 -20.85
C ILE A 146 20.70 -1.92 -20.42
N PRO A 147 21.84 -1.39 -20.89
CA PRO A 147 22.34 -0.07 -20.47
C PRO A 147 21.43 1.10 -20.84
N ARG A 148 20.69 0.98 -21.95
CA ARG A 148 19.77 2.00 -22.49
C ARG A 148 18.44 1.36 -22.88
N PRO A 149 17.60 0.99 -21.89
CA PRO A 149 16.32 0.35 -22.15
C PRO A 149 15.37 1.27 -22.93
N ASP A 150 15.54 2.59 -22.81
CA ASP A 150 14.82 3.63 -23.55
C ASP A 150 15.03 3.59 -25.08
N LEU A 151 16.19 3.11 -25.53
CA LEU A 151 16.51 2.98 -26.96
C LEU A 151 16.04 1.65 -27.55
N SER A 152 15.61 0.71 -26.71
CA SER A 152 15.29 -0.65 -27.11
C SER A 152 13.81 -0.76 -27.53
N PRO A 153 13.50 -1.22 -28.76
CA PRO A 153 12.12 -1.30 -29.27
C PRO A 153 11.17 -2.11 -28.37
N GLN A 154 11.73 -3.15 -27.76
CA GLN A 154 11.06 -4.12 -26.89
C GLN A 154 10.68 -3.57 -25.50
N PHE A 155 11.19 -2.40 -25.11
CA PHE A 155 10.82 -1.72 -23.85
C PHE A 155 10.14 -0.38 -24.05
N LYS A 156 9.88 0.02 -25.31
CA LYS A 156 9.27 1.32 -25.62
C LYS A 156 7.97 1.58 -24.87
N HIS A 157 7.19 0.53 -24.61
CA HIS A 157 5.92 0.64 -23.86
C HIS A 157 6.12 1.11 -22.42
N VAL A 158 7.24 0.80 -21.77
CA VAL A 158 7.56 1.27 -20.39
C VAL A 158 7.84 2.78 -20.36
N PHE A 159 8.29 3.33 -21.48
CA PHE A 159 8.58 4.76 -21.63
C PHE A 159 7.45 5.54 -22.29
N ALA A 160 6.37 4.86 -22.68
CA ALA A 160 5.20 5.48 -23.29
C ALA A 160 4.42 6.32 -22.25
N PRO A 161 3.78 7.43 -22.65
CA PRO A 161 3.02 8.27 -21.73
C PRO A 161 1.84 7.53 -21.08
N GLU A 162 1.34 6.46 -21.68
CA GLU A 162 0.26 5.61 -21.17
C GLU A 162 0.72 4.67 -20.05
N TRP A 163 2.02 4.43 -19.90
CA TRP A 163 2.58 3.47 -18.94
C TRP A 163 2.21 3.81 -17.50
N LEU A 164 2.55 5.01 -17.04
CA LEU A 164 2.32 5.42 -15.66
C LEU A 164 0.82 5.49 -15.32
N PRO A 165 -0.06 6.08 -16.16
CA PRO A 165 -1.51 6.01 -15.96
C PRO A 165 -2.04 4.58 -15.79
N ALA A 166 -1.67 3.66 -16.69
CA ALA A 166 -2.12 2.27 -16.61
C ALA A 166 -1.59 1.57 -15.34
N LEU A 167 -0.34 1.85 -14.96
CA LEU A 167 0.27 1.30 -13.75
C LEU A 167 -0.43 1.80 -12.47
N LYS A 168 -0.82 3.08 -12.43
CA LYS A 168 -1.60 3.65 -11.31
C LYS A 168 -2.96 2.97 -11.16
N GLU A 169 -3.69 2.79 -12.25
CA GLU A 169 -4.99 2.11 -12.23
C GLU A 169 -4.87 0.67 -11.75
N ARG A 170 -3.87 -0.06 -12.27
CA ARG A 170 -3.58 -1.43 -11.85
C ARG A 170 -3.19 -1.52 -10.37
N LEU A 171 -2.38 -0.57 -9.88
CA LEU A 171 -2.00 -0.47 -8.47
C LEU A 171 -3.24 -0.23 -7.60
N ALA A 172 -4.06 0.78 -7.93
CA ALA A 172 -5.24 1.13 -7.16
C ALA A 172 -6.27 -0.02 -7.10
N GLY A 173 -6.53 -0.67 -8.25
CA GLY A 173 -7.41 -1.83 -8.33
C GLY A 173 -6.90 -3.00 -7.49
N THR A 174 -5.60 -3.30 -7.58
CA THR A 174 -4.99 -4.38 -6.80
C THR A 174 -5.03 -4.08 -5.31
N LEU A 175 -4.61 -2.89 -4.87
CA LEU A 175 -4.61 -2.53 -3.45
C LEU A 175 -6.02 -2.57 -2.84
N THR A 176 -7.04 -2.16 -3.60
CA THR A 176 -8.43 -2.25 -3.16
C THR A 176 -8.85 -3.69 -2.87
N ARG A 177 -8.29 -4.65 -3.63
CA ARG A 177 -8.55 -6.09 -3.52
C ARG A 177 -7.72 -6.77 -2.43
N VAL A 178 -6.44 -6.45 -2.31
CA VAL A 178 -5.46 -7.25 -1.54
C VAL A 178 -5.08 -6.70 -0.18
N VAL A 179 -5.20 -5.39 0.02
CA VAL A 179 -4.85 -4.78 1.30
C VAL A 179 -5.82 -5.30 2.36
N ARG A 180 -5.27 -5.98 3.36
CA ARG A 180 -6.03 -6.39 4.52
C ARG A 180 -6.15 -5.24 5.50
N ARG A 181 -7.33 -5.18 6.12
CA ARG A 181 -7.67 -4.21 7.16
C ARG A 181 -6.67 -4.34 8.33
N PRO A 182 -6.30 -3.24 9.01
CA PRO A 182 -5.63 -3.33 10.32
C PRO A 182 -6.49 -4.11 11.32
N GLU A 183 -5.86 -4.67 12.37
CA GLU A 183 -6.59 -5.34 13.47
C GLU A 183 -7.69 -4.41 14.00
N TRP A 184 -8.92 -4.94 14.02
CA TRP A 184 -10.11 -4.15 14.37
C TRP A 184 -10.17 -3.90 15.87
N PRO A 185 -10.68 -2.72 16.29
CA PRO A 185 -10.99 -2.50 17.68
C PRO A 185 -11.85 -3.63 18.22
N ALA A 186 -11.58 -4.03 19.47
CA ALA A 186 -12.22 -5.20 20.08
C ALA A 186 -13.77 -5.14 20.07
N ILE A 187 -14.35 -3.94 19.97
CA ILE A 187 -15.80 -3.73 19.91
C ILE A 187 -16.46 -4.41 18.71
N TYR A 188 -15.76 -4.52 17.56
CA TYR A 188 -16.31 -5.17 16.37
C TYR A 188 -16.45 -6.67 16.53
N HIS A 189 -15.56 -7.28 17.32
CA HIS A 189 -15.60 -8.69 17.66
C HIS A 189 -16.72 -9.02 18.66
N LEU A 190 -17.18 -8.04 19.44
CA LEU A 190 -18.29 -8.21 20.39
C LEU A 190 -19.68 -8.21 19.73
N MET A 191 -19.81 -7.66 18.51
CA MET A 191 -21.08 -7.58 17.78
C MET A 191 -21.30 -8.72 16.77
N SER A 192 -20.34 -9.63 16.63
CA SER A 192 -20.39 -10.76 15.68
C SER A 192 -20.81 -12.08 16.33
N GLY A 193 -21.42 -12.02 17.52
CA GLY A 193 -22.00 -13.15 18.25
C GLY A 193 -23.50 -13.24 18.08
#